data_AF-A0A454XMV6-F1
#
_entry.id   AF-A0A454XMV6-F1
#
_cell.length_a   1.000
_cell.length_b   1.000
_cell.length_c   1.000
_cell.angle_alpha   90.00
_cell.angle_beta   90.00
_cell.angle_gamma   90.00
#
_symmetry.space_group_name_H-M   'P 1'
#
loop_
_entity.id
_entity.type
_entity.pdbx_description
1 polymer ?
#
loop_
_entity_poly.entity_id
_entity_poly.type
_entity_poly.pdbx_seq_one_letter_code
_entity_poly.pdbx_strand_id
1 'polypeptide(L)' 'MSTKFLILLLVLISASAVYAASVRVEACDEVCRRTVPERNQCCRAHGYQGMIRGMCTGNSAYCNKAGA' A
#
# COMPACT_ATOMS: atom_id res chain seq x y z
N MET A 1 -28.91 -24.44 9.84
CA MET A 1 -28.20 -23.22 9.36
C MET A 1 -28.97 -22.68 8.16
N SER A 2 -29.50 -21.46 8.25
CA SER A 2 -30.31 -20.86 7.18
C SER A 2 -29.39 -20.33 6.07
N THR A 3 -29.71 -20.56 4.81
CA THR A 3 -28.90 -20.17 3.63
C THR A 3 -28.58 -18.67 3.62
N LYS A 4 -29.46 -17.85 4.20
CA LYS A 4 -29.28 -16.41 4.41
C LYS A 4 -28.06 -16.08 5.28
N PHE A 5 -27.77 -16.93 6.26
CA PHE A 5 -26.61 -16.79 7.15
C PHE A 5 -25.30 -17.09 6.40
N LEU A 6 -25.31 -18.06 5.49
CA LEU A 6 -24.16 -18.39 4.64
C LEU A 6 -23.85 -17.26 3.63
N ILE A 7 -24.89 -16.66 3.06
CA ILE A 7 -24.75 -15.53 2.12
C ILE A 7 -24.16 -14.30 2.83
N LEU A 8 -24.63 -13.98 4.04
CA LEU A 8 -24.08 -12.89 4.86
C LEU A 8 -22.59 -13.10 5.19
N LEU A 9 -22.20 -14.33 5.52
CA LEU A 9 -20.80 -14.68 5.79
C LEU A 9 -19.92 -14.53 4.53
N LEU A 10 -20.40 -14.97 3.37
CA LEU A 10 -19.66 -14.83 2.11
C LEU A 10 -19.44 -13.36 1.72
N VAL A 11 -20.44 -12.50 1.91
CA VAL A 11 -20.33 -11.06 1.64
C VAL A 11 -19.30 -10.40 2.57
N LEU A 12 -19.30 -10.75 3.86
CA LEU A 12 -18.33 -10.23 4.83
C LEU A 12 -16.88 -10.63 4.51
N ILE A 13 -16.66 -11.85 4.03
CA ILE A 13 -15.31 -12.32 3.65
C ILE A 13 -14.79 -11.56 2.42
N SER A 14 -15.65 -11.29 1.42
CA SER A 14 -15.26 -10.57 0.20
C SER A 14 -14.86 -9.10 0.44
N ALA A 15 -15.34 -8.48 1.53
CA ALA A 15 -15.02 -7.09 1.86
C ALA A 15 -13.62 -6.89 2.47
N SER A 16 -12.91 -7.97 2.82
CA SER A 16 -11.65 -7.89 3.58
C SER A 16 -10.36 -7.80 2.74
N ALA A 17 -10.46 -7.74 1.41
CA ALA A 17 -9.30 -7.92 0.52
C ALA A 17 -8.59 -6.61 0.07
N VAL A 18 -8.76 -5.49 0.76
CA VAL A 18 -8.03 -4.24 0.43
C VAL A 18 -7.32 -3.66 1.65
N TYR A 19 -6.48 -4.47 2.29
CA TYR A 19 -5.46 -3.91 3.17
C TYR A 19 -4.37 -3.34 2.27
N ALA A 20 -4.29 -2.01 2.17
CA ALA A 20 -3.16 -1.30 1.60
C ALA A 20 -1.92 -1.59 2.46
N ALA A 21 -1.29 -2.74 2.22
CA ALA A 21 -0.09 -3.15 2.92
C ALA A 21 1.05 -2.29 2.40
N SER A 22 1.58 -1.44 3.27
CA SER A 22 2.78 -0.70 2.95
C SER A 22 4.03 -1.54 3.16
N VAL A 23 4.98 -1.41 2.24
CA VAL A 23 6.26 -2.14 2.30
C VAL A 23 7.39 -1.12 2.34
N ARG A 24 8.39 -1.35 3.21
CA ARG A 24 9.61 -0.54 3.19
C ARG A 24 10.40 -0.87 1.92
N VAL A 25 10.81 0.15 1.19
CA VAL A 25 11.63 0.02 -0.02
C VAL A 25 12.92 0.76 0.23
N GLU A 26 13.96 0.03 0.67
CA GLU A 26 15.24 0.62 1.09
C GLU A 26 15.92 1.41 -0.03
N ALA A 27 15.73 1.01 -1.29
CA ALA A 27 16.20 1.74 -2.46
C ALA A 27 15.60 3.17 -2.55
N CYS A 28 14.44 3.42 -1.95
CA CYS A 28 13.80 4.73 -1.92
C CYS A 28 14.16 5.57 -0.68
N ASP A 29 14.98 5.06 0.25
CA ASP A 29 15.40 5.82 1.44
C ASP A 29 16.22 7.08 1.04
N GLU A 30 16.96 7.02 -0.09
CA GLU A 30 17.74 8.15 -0.60
C GLU A 30 16.88 9.32 -1.10
N VAL A 31 15.66 9.03 -1.58
CA VAL A 31 14.74 10.05 -2.10
C VAL A 31 13.86 10.67 -1.01
N CYS A 32 14.01 10.27 0.26
CA CYS A 32 13.24 10.85 1.36
C CYS A 32 13.45 12.36 1.54
N ARG A 33 14.64 12.88 1.17
CA ARG A 33 14.94 14.32 1.18
C ARG A 33 14.48 15.06 -0.08
N ARG A 34 13.98 14.33 -1.09
CA ARG A 34 13.51 14.85 -2.37
C ARG A 34 12.05 15.28 -2.28
N THR A 35 11.49 15.80 -3.36
CA THR A 35 10.09 16.24 -3.42
C THR A 35 9.12 15.06 -3.38
N VAL A 36 7.85 15.32 -3.03
CA VAL A 36 6.80 14.29 -3.01
C VAL A 36 6.64 13.58 -4.38
N PRO A 37 6.68 14.29 -5.53
CA PRO A 37 6.68 13.64 -6.84
C PRO A 37 7.84 12.65 -7.03
N GLU A 38 9.07 13.03 -6.66
CA GLU A 38 10.26 12.16 -6.78
C GLU A 38 10.14 10.92 -5.89
N ARG A 39 9.67 11.07 -4.66
CA ARG A 39 9.39 9.96 -3.74
C ARG A 39 8.38 8.97 -4.33
N ASN A 40 7.27 9.49 -4.85
CA ASN A 40 6.24 8.67 -5.48
C ASN A 40 6.72 8.00 -6.76
N GLN A 41 7.62 8.65 -7.50
CA GLN A 41 8.22 8.07 -8.70
C GLN A 41 9.16 6.92 -8.36
N CYS A 42 9.95 7.03 -7.28
CA CYS A 42 10.77 5.92 -6.81
C CYS A 42 9.93 4.67 -6.52
N CYS A 43 8.88 4.81 -5.71
CA CYS A 43 7.97 3.70 -5.44
C CYS A 43 7.37 3.10 -6.73
N ARG A 44 6.97 3.94 -7.69
CA ARG A 44 6.45 3.50 -8.98
C ARG A 44 7.49 2.75 -9.84
N ALA A 45 8.74 3.19 -9.82
CA ALA A 45 9.84 2.50 -10.50
C ALA A 45 10.10 1.09 -9.92
N HIS A 46 9.77 0.88 -8.65
CA HIS A 46 9.87 -0.42 -7.98
C HIS A 46 8.56 -1.25 -8.00
N GLY A 47 7.57 -0.87 -8.80
CA GLY A 47 6.33 -1.64 -8.98
C GLY A 47 5.25 -1.38 -7.93
N TYR A 48 5.38 -0.30 -7.15
CA TYR A 48 4.39 0.12 -6.16
C TYR A 48 3.53 1.28 -6.69
N GLN A 49 2.38 1.57 -6.08
CA GLN A 49 1.51 2.67 -6.54
C GLN A 49 2.10 4.06 -6.24
N GLY A 50 2.91 4.18 -5.20
CA GLY A 50 3.47 5.43 -4.71
C GLY A 50 3.89 5.32 -3.26
N MET A 51 4.48 6.38 -2.71
CA MET A 51 4.88 6.43 -1.31
C MET A 51 3.66 6.67 -0.42
N ILE A 52 3.61 6.06 0.77
CA ILE A 52 2.53 6.31 1.73
C ILE A 52 2.49 7.81 2.04
N ARG A 53 1.33 8.44 1.83
CA ARG A 53 1.09 9.86 2.15
C ARG A 53 2.17 10.81 1.56
N GLY A 54 2.95 10.36 0.58
CA GLY A 54 4.08 11.11 0.02
C GLY A 54 5.25 11.37 1.00
N MET A 55 5.34 10.63 2.11
CA MET A 55 6.27 10.93 3.20
C MET A 55 7.04 9.69 3.67
N CYS A 56 8.27 9.95 4.15
CA CYS A 56 9.10 8.95 4.81
C CYS A 56 8.89 9.01 6.33
N THR A 57 9.10 7.87 6.98
CA THR A 57 9.16 7.80 8.46
C THR A 57 10.63 7.90 8.85
N GLY A 58 11.06 9.10 9.25
CA GLY A 58 12.49 9.42 9.37
C GLY A 58 13.14 9.39 7.98
N ASN A 59 14.14 8.53 7.79
CA ASN A 59 14.79 8.28 6.49
C ASN A 59 14.26 7.03 5.78
N SER A 60 13.25 6.35 6.32
CA SER A 60 12.74 5.11 5.75
C SER A 60 11.55 5.37 4.82
N ALA A 61 11.68 4.95 3.56
CA ALA A 61 10.65 5.04 2.55
C ALA A 61 9.72 3.83 2.60
N TYR A 62 8.41 4.09 2.62
CA TYR A 62 7.39 3.05 2.56
C TYR A 62 6.48 3.29 1.36
N CYS A 63 6.32 2.26 0.54
CA CYS A 63 5.52 2.29 -0.67
C CYS A 63 4.23 1.48 -0.50
N ASN A 64 3.13 1.99 -1.06
CA ASN A 64 1.86 1.27 -1.10
C ASN A 64 1.94 0.12 -2.11
N LYS A 65 1.72 -1.12 -1.67
CA LYS A 65 1.49 -2.21 -2.62
C LYS A 65 0.31 -1.83 -3.52
N ALA A 66 0.48 -2.09 -4.82
CA ALA A 66 -0.68 -2.11 -5.69
C ALA A 66 -1.64 -3.18 -5.15
N GLY A 67 -2.88 -2.76 -4.84
CA GLY A 67 -3.96 -3.72 -4.63
C GLY A 67 -4.01 -4.63 -5.85
N ALA A 68 -3.98 -5.94 -5.60
CA ALA A 68 -4.11 -6.96 -6.63
C ALA A 68 -5.44 -6.82 -7.38
#